data_AF-D9PG05-F1
#
_entry.id   AF-D9PG05-F1
#
_cell.length_a   1.000
_cell.length_b   1.000
_cell.length_c   1.000
_cell.angle_alpha   90.00
_cell.angle_beta   90.00
_cell.angle_gamma   90.00
#
_symmetry.space_group_name_H-M   'P 1'
#
loop_
_entity.id
_entity.type
_entity.pdbx_description
1 polymer ?
#
loop_
_entity_poly.entity_id
_entity_poly.type
_entity_poly.pdbx_seq_one_letter_code
_entity_poly.pdbx_strand_id
1 'polypeptide(L)'
;MTIKVGINGFGRIGRMVFRAAVQNFPEIEIVGINDLLEPDYLAYMLKYDSVHGRFKGGEIVVDGHTLIVGGKKIRLTAVKDPAELKWGEVGADIVVESTGLFLTKETCQKHIDAGAKKVIQSAPSKDDTPMFVYGVNDKTYAGQAIISNASCTT
;
A
#
# COMPACT_ATOMS: atom_id res chain seq x y z
N MET A 1 -10.94 -10.62 -12.19
CA MET A 1 -9.49 -10.33 -12.27
C MET A 1 -9.05 -9.85 -10.91
N THR A 2 -7.95 -10.37 -10.38
CA THR A 2 -7.41 -9.98 -9.08
C THR A 2 -6.57 -8.71 -9.24
N ILE A 3 -6.78 -7.71 -8.40
CA ILE A 3 -6.01 -6.46 -8.39
C ILE A 3 -4.79 -6.65 -7.49
N LYS A 4 -3.60 -6.45 -8.03
CA LYS A 4 -2.35 -6.59 -7.26
C LYS A 4 -1.91 -5.25 -6.68
N VAL A 5 -1.68 -5.23 -5.38
CA VAL A 5 -1.41 -4.01 -4.63
C VAL A 5 -0.04 -4.06 -3.95
N GLY A 6 0.76 -3.02 -4.15
CA GLY A 6 1.93 -2.70 -3.35
C GLY A 6 1.58 -1.67 -2.26
N ILE A 7 2.25 -1.73 -1.12
CA ILE A 7 2.10 -0.75 -0.04
C ILE A 7 3.46 -0.12 0.25
N ASN A 8 3.56 1.21 0.14
CA ASN A 8 4.74 1.95 0.57
C ASN A 8 4.46 2.65 1.90
N GLY A 9 5.27 2.34 2.92
CA GLY A 9 5.05 2.74 4.31
C GLY A 9 4.05 1.82 5.01
N PHE A 10 4.55 0.94 5.88
CA PHE A 10 3.76 -0.02 6.65
C PHE A 10 3.43 0.48 8.07
N GLY A 11 3.16 1.79 8.14
CA GLY A 11 2.65 2.47 9.32
C GLY A 11 1.18 2.12 9.60
N ARG A 12 0.50 2.97 10.37
CA ARG A 12 -0.90 2.72 10.79
C ARG A 12 -1.83 2.48 9.59
N ILE A 13 -1.79 3.36 8.58
CA ILE A 13 -2.67 3.25 7.41
C ILE A 13 -2.29 2.05 6.54
N GLY A 14 -1.01 1.87 6.21
CA GLY A 14 -0.55 0.72 5.43
C GLY A 14 -0.97 -0.63 6.04
N ARG A 15 -0.85 -0.79 7.36
CA ARG A 15 -1.32 -2.03 8.02
C ARG A 15 -2.84 -2.17 7.98
N MET A 16 -3.60 -1.09 8.13
CA MET A 16 -5.07 -1.18 8.06
C MET A 16 -5.55 -1.49 6.64
N VAL A 17 -4.90 -0.94 5.61
CA VAL A 17 -5.14 -1.31 4.21
C VAL A 17 -4.85 -2.79 4.00
N PHE A 18 -3.71 -3.28 4.48
CA PHE A 18 -3.38 -4.71 4.41
C PHE A 18 -4.44 -5.58 5.08
N ARG A 19 -4.81 -5.24 6.32
CA ARG A 19 -5.81 -6.00 7.09
C ARG A 19 -7.16 -6.03 6.38
N ALA A 20 -7.63 -4.87 5.90
CA ALA A 20 -8.88 -4.77 5.17
C ALA A 20 -8.84 -5.60 3.88
N ALA A 21 -7.77 -5.48 3.09
CA ALA A 21 -7.60 -6.23 1.84
C ALA A 21 -7.71 -7.74 2.08
N VAL A 22 -6.93 -8.28 3.03
CA VAL A 22 -6.91 -9.72 3.30
C VAL A 22 -8.23 -10.23 3.88
N GLN A 23 -8.90 -9.44 4.72
CA GLN A 23 -10.07 -9.93 5.47
C GLN A 23 -11.41 -9.69 4.77
N ASN A 24 -11.50 -8.64 3.93
CA ASN A 24 -12.78 -8.16 3.42
C ASN A 24 -12.85 -8.08 1.89
N PHE A 25 -11.71 -8.08 1.18
CA PHE A 25 -11.64 -7.85 -0.27
C PHE A 25 -10.88 -8.97 -0.98
N PRO A 26 -11.51 -10.15 -1.21
CA PRO A 26 -10.84 -11.31 -1.82
C PRO A 26 -10.31 -11.06 -3.24
N GLU A 27 -10.82 -10.04 -3.93
CA GLU A 27 -10.35 -9.57 -5.23
C GLU A 27 -9.05 -8.77 -5.19
N ILE A 28 -8.58 -8.38 -3.99
CA ILE A 28 -7.31 -7.66 -3.78
C ILE A 28 -6.24 -8.64 -3.27
N GLU A 29 -5.08 -8.59 -3.91
CA GLU A 29 -3.89 -9.32 -3.49
C GLU A 29 -2.76 -8.34 -3.16
N ILE A 30 -2.27 -8.38 -1.92
CA ILE A 30 -1.05 -7.64 -1.57
C ILE A 30 0.15 -8.44 -2.07
N VAL A 31 0.97 -7.82 -2.91
CA VAL A 31 2.14 -8.48 -3.56
C VAL A 31 3.48 -7.94 -3.06
N GLY A 32 3.50 -6.74 -2.47
CA GLY A 32 4.70 -6.19 -1.89
C GLY A 32 4.44 -5.11 -0.84
N ILE A 33 5.36 -5.01 0.12
CA ILE A 33 5.36 -4.00 1.18
C ILE A 33 6.77 -3.42 1.26
N ASN A 34 6.87 -2.10 1.32
CA ASN A 34 8.11 -1.40 1.60
C ASN A 34 8.00 -0.63 2.91
N ASP A 35 8.96 -0.83 3.81
CA ASP A 35 9.16 -0.03 5.02
C ASP A 35 10.62 -0.17 5.49
N LEU A 36 11.12 0.76 6.28
CA LEU A 36 12.52 0.77 6.73
C LEU A 36 12.76 -0.09 7.98
N LEU A 37 11.72 -0.75 8.49
CA LEU A 37 11.79 -1.66 9.62
C LEU A 37 12.08 -3.09 9.19
N GLU A 38 12.69 -3.86 10.08
CA GLU A 38 13.02 -5.26 9.83
C GLU A 38 11.77 -6.15 9.67
N PRO A 39 11.81 -7.20 8.81
CA PRO A 39 10.69 -8.09 8.51
C PRO A 39 9.92 -8.62 9.73
N ASP A 40 10.62 -9.10 10.76
CA ASP A 40 10.01 -9.66 11.97
C ASP A 40 9.21 -8.59 12.74
N TYR A 41 9.68 -7.35 12.72
CA TYR A 41 9.00 -6.25 13.39
C TYR A 41 7.73 -5.83 12.62
N LEU A 42 7.80 -5.81 11.29
CA LEU A 42 6.62 -5.60 10.44
C LEU A 42 5.56 -6.68 10.67
N ALA A 43 5.97 -7.95 10.75
CA ALA A 43 5.09 -9.07 11.06
C ALA A 43 4.46 -8.96 12.46
N TYR A 44 5.26 -8.58 13.46
CA TYR A 44 4.77 -8.32 14.82
C TYR A 44 3.71 -7.22 14.85
N MET A 45 3.97 -6.08 14.20
CA MET A 45 3.04 -4.95 14.12
C MET A 45 1.78 -5.26 13.32
N LEU A 46 1.87 -6.16 12.34
CA LEU A 46 0.68 -6.67 11.66
C LEU A 46 -0.13 -7.58 12.58
N LYS A 47 0.52 -8.49 13.31
CA LYS A 47 -0.13 -9.48 14.19
C LYS A 47 -0.85 -8.81 15.36
N TYR A 48 -0.24 -7.81 15.98
CA TYR A 48 -0.74 -7.13 17.16
C TYR A 48 -0.95 -5.64 16.90
N ASP A 49 -2.19 -5.18 17.02
CA ASP A 49 -2.53 -3.77 16.97
C ASP A 49 -3.30 -3.39 18.24
N SER A 50 -2.90 -2.30 18.88
CA SER A 50 -3.47 -1.88 20.18
C SER A 50 -4.92 -1.40 20.08
N VAL A 51 -5.34 -0.91 18.91
CA VAL A 51 -6.70 -0.35 18.71
C VAL A 51 -7.59 -1.40 18.05
N HIS A 52 -7.08 -2.08 17.03
CA HIS A 52 -7.87 -3.00 16.20
C HIS A 52 -7.68 -4.47 16.60
N GLY A 53 -6.95 -4.74 17.68
CA GLY A 53 -6.71 -6.07 18.21
C GLY A 53 -5.82 -6.95 17.32
N ARG A 54 -5.90 -8.26 17.55
CA ARG A 54 -5.11 -9.25 16.83
C ARG A 54 -5.59 -9.41 15.38
N PHE A 55 -4.64 -9.59 14.47
CA PHE A 55 -4.95 -9.90 13.09
C PHE A 55 -5.65 -11.26 12.96
N LYS A 56 -6.67 -11.33 12.10
CA LYS A 56 -7.49 -12.53 11.88
C LYS A 56 -7.45 -13.05 10.44
N GLY A 57 -6.59 -12.49 9.59
CA GLY A 57 -6.51 -12.87 8.17
C GLY A 57 -5.63 -14.08 7.88
N GLY A 58 -5.22 -14.84 8.90
CA GLY A 58 -4.45 -16.07 8.76
C GLY A 58 -3.13 -16.06 9.53
N GLU A 59 -2.40 -17.17 9.42
CA GLU A 59 -1.06 -17.30 9.97
C GLU A 59 -0.10 -16.33 9.28
N ILE A 60 0.82 -15.76 10.07
CA ILE A 60 1.88 -14.85 9.59
C ILE A 60 3.22 -15.54 9.86
N VAL A 61 4.00 -15.74 8.80
CA VAL A 61 5.36 -16.28 8.85
C VAL A 61 6.29 -15.34 8.09
N VAL A 62 7.53 -15.19 8.58
CA VAL A 62 8.59 -14.44 7.90
C VAL A 62 9.62 -15.43 7.40
N ASP A 63 9.99 -15.31 6.13
CA ASP A 63 11.06 -16.07 5.47
C ASP A 63 11.99 -15.08 4.74
N GLY A 64 13.03 -14.62 5.46
CA GLY A 64 13.93 -13.57 5.00
C GLY A 64 13.18 -12.29 4.62
N HIS A 65 13.24 -11.92 3.34
CA HIS A 65 12.52 -10.76 2.78
C HIS A 65 11.13 -11.12 2.23
N THR A 66 10.53 -12.21 2.69
CA THR A 66 9.18 -12.62 2.30
C THR A 66 8.29 -12.71 3.53
N LEU A 67 7.17 -12.00 3.50
CA LEU A 67 6.07 -12.18 4.45
C LEU A 67 5.09 -13.19 3.86
N ILE A 68 4.75 -14.22 4.61
CA ILE A 68 3.76 -15.21 4.22
C ILE A 68 2.52 -15.01 5.10
N VAL A 69 1.38 -14.68 4.48
CA VAL A 69 0.12 -14.49 5.19
C VAL A 69 -0.95 -15.40 4.60
N GLY A 70 -1.46 -16.33 5.40
CA GLY A 70 -2.45 -17.31 4.93
C GLY A 70 -1.99 -18.10 3.71
N GLY A 71 -0.68 -18.41 3.64
CA GLY A 71 -0.04 -19.09 2.51
C GLY A 71 0.33 -18.20 1.32
N LYS A 72 -0.07 -16.93 1.28
CA LYS A 72 0.30 -15.98 0.21
C LYS A 72 1.64 -15.32 0.50
N LYS A 73 2.55 -15.33 -0.48
CA LYS A 73 3.88 -14.71 -0.38
C LYS A 73 3.83 -13.24 -0.80
N ILE A 74 4.41 -12.37 0.03
CA ILE A 74 4.46 -10.92 -0.15
C ILE A 74 5.94 -10.50 -0.04
N ARG A 75 6.46 -9.79 -1.05
CA ARG A 75 7.83 -9.27 -1.01
C ARG A 75 7.95 -8.14 0.02
N LEU A 76 8.94 -8.22 0.88
CA LEU A 76 9.33 -7.14 1.79
C LEU A 76 10.58 -6.43 1.26
N THR A 77 10.59 -5.11 1.31
CA THR A 77 11.77 -4.30 0.96
C THR A 77 11.98 -3.19 2.01
N ALA A 78 13.22 -2.71 2.10
CA ALA A 78 13.61 -1.58 2.96
C ALA A 78 14.37 -0.54 2.14
N VAL A 79 13.67 0.08 1.19
CA VAL A 79 14.23 1.01 0.20
C VAL A 79 13.67 2.41 0.43
N LYS A 80 14.55 3.41 0.41
CA LYS A 80 14.19 4.82 0.67
C LYS A 80 13.68 5.55 -0.56
N ASP A 81 14.25 5.29 -1.73
CA ASP A 81 13.83 5.93 -2.97
C ASP A 81 12.78 5.07 -3.69
N PRO A 82 11.54 5.58 -3.90
CA PRO A 82 10.50 4.80 -4.55
C PRO A 82 10.84 4.30 -5.96
N ALA A 83 11.75 4.96 -6.67
CA ALA A 83 12.19 4.56 -8.00
C ALA A 83 12.93 3.21 -8.02
N GLU A 84 13.51 2.81 -6.88
CA GLU A 84 14.28 1.57 -6.74
C GLU A 84 13.43 0.38 -6.27
N LEU A 85 12.12 0.57 -6.05
CA LEU A 85 11.24 -0.45 -5.46
C LEU A 85 10.88 -1.61 -6.39
N LYS A 86 11.12 -1.45 -7.70
CA LYS A 86 10.91 -2.49 -8.72
C LYS A 86 9.55 -3.18 -8.58
N TRP A 87 8.47 -2.40 -8.51
CA TRP A 87 7.08 -2.89 -8.44
C TRP A 87 6.70 -3.80 -9.59
N GLY A 88 7.30 -3.60 -10.77
CA GLY A 88 7.10 -4.46 -11.94
C GLY A 88 7.45 -5.93 -11.70
N GLU A 89 8.46 -6.23 -10.87
CA GLU A 89 8.88 -7.61 -10.59
C GLU A 89 7.83 -8.41 -9.78
N VAL A 90 7.01 -7.72 -8.99
CA VAL A 90 5.89 -8.33 -8.23
C VAL A 90 4.54 -8.13 -8.92
N GLY A 91 4.53 -7.45 -10.07
CA GLY A 91 3.34 -7.18 -10.86
C GLY A 91 2.30 -6.32 -10.14
N ALA A 92 2.73 -5.36 -9.32
CA ALA A 92 1.79 -4.46 -8.64
C ALA A 92 1.08 -3.55 -9.65
N ASP A 93 -0.26 -3.61 -9.68
CA ASP A 93 -1.08 -2.72 -10.50
C ASP A 93 -1.21 -1.35 -9.82
N ILE A 94 -1.47 -1.35 -8.51
CA ILE A 94 -1.70 -0.15 -7.71
C ILE A 94 -0.70 -0.13 -6.56
N VAL A 95 -0.12 1.04 -6.28
CA VAL A 95 0.61 1.29 -5.04
C VAL A 95 -0.19 2.20 -4.14
N VAL A 96 -0.35 1.81 -2.88
CA VAL A 96 -0.82 2.70 -1.82
C VAL A 96 0.38 3.40 -1.20
N GLU A 97 0.46 4.71 -1.39
CA GLU A 97 1.49 5.57 -0.83
C GLU A 97 1.03 6.09 0.53
N SER A 98 1.53 5.44 1.59
CA SER A 98 1.15 5.69 2.99
C SER A 98 2.33 6.02 3.91
N THR A 99 3.45 6.46 3.33
CA THR A 99 4.59 7.00 4.10
C THR A 99 4.31 8.40 4.65
N GLY A 100 3.47 9.17 3.95
CA GLY A 100 3.25 10.60 4.22
C GLY A 100 4.36 11.52 3.68
N LEU A 101 5.36 10.97 2.98
CA LEU A 101 6.50 11.72 2.44
C LEU A 101 6.27 12.12 0.97
N PHE A 102 5.73 11.20 0.17
CA PHE A 102 5.55 11.38 -1.27
C PHE A 102 4.10 11.79 -1.59
N LEU A 103 3.84 13.09 -1.54
CA LEU A 103 2.49 13.67 -1.65
C LEU A 103 2.36 14.63 -2.85
N THR A 104 3.19 14.44 -3.87
CA THR A 104 3.09 15.17 -5.14
C THR A 104 3.05 14.18 -6.30
N LYS A 105 2.53 14.59 -7.44
CA LYS A 105 2.56 13.82 -8.68
C LYS A 105 3.99 13.46 -9.05
N GLU A 106 4.93 14.40 -8.94
CA GLU A 106 6.36 14.18 -9.23
C GLU A 106 6.96 13.09 -8.34
N THR A 107 6.72 13.17 -7.02
CA THR A 107 7.29 12.18 -6.09
C THR A 107 6.64 10.81 -6.24
N CYS A 108 5.34 10.76 -6.51
CA CYS A 108 4.64 9.51 -6.78
C CYS A 108 4.95 8.89 -8.15
N GLN A 109 5.38 9.70 -9.13
CA GLN A 109 5.78 9.21 -10.47
C GLN A 109 6.88 8.14 -10.36
N LYS A 110 7.75 8.25 -9.36
CA LYS A 110 8.78 7.26 -9.06
C LYS A 110 8.24 5.83 -8.87
N HIS A 111 7.03 5.66 -8.33
CA HIS A 111 6.40 4.34 -8.21
C HIS A 111 5.97 3.78 -9.58
N ILE A 112 5.49 4.66 -10.46
CA ILE A 112 5.11 4.31 -11.82
C ILE A 112 6.35 3.91 -12.62
N ASP A 113 7.43 4.68 -12.48
CA ASP A 113 8.72 4.40 -13.12
C ASP A 113 9.33 3.08 -12.61
N ALA A 114 9.08 2.73 -11.34
CA ALA A 114 9.42 1.43 -10.76
C ALA A 114 8.50 0.27 -11.22
N GLY A 115 7.49 0.54 -12.04
CA GLY A 115 6.66 -0.46 -12.72
C GLY A 115 5.23 -0.64 -12.18
N ALA A 116 4.77 0.21 -11.26
CA ALA A 116 3.35 0.25 -10.89
C ALA A 116 2.52 0.92 -11.99
N LYS A 117 1.24 0.58 -12.13
CA LYS A 117 0.36 1.24 -13.11
C LYS A 117 -0.33 2.48 -12.55
N LYS A 118 -0.65 2.46 -11.25
CA LYS A 118 -1.33 3.56 -10.56
C LYS A 118 -0.81 3.74 -9.14
N VAL A 119 -1.00 4.93 -8.58
CA VAL A 119 -0.66 5.29 -7.19
C VAL A 119 -1.84 5.99 -6.53
N ILE A 120 -2.12 5.61 -5.29
CA ILE A 120 -3.11 6.25 -4.42
C ILE A 120 -2.38 6.81 -3.20
N GLN A 121 -2.35 8.13 -3.06
CA GLN A 121 -1.86 8.80 -1.85
C GLN A 121 -2.88 8.64 -0.73
N SER A 122 -2.44 8.22 0.46
CA SER A 122 -3.31 8.07 1.64
C SER A 122 -3.45 9.36 2.47
N ALA A 123 -3.17 10.52 1.87
CA ALA A 123 -3.19 11.84 2.49
C ALA A 123 -3.46 12.90 1.41
N PRO A 124 -3.83 14.15 1.80
CA PRO A 124 -3.99 15.25 0.85
C PRO A 124 -2.74 15.47 0.02
N SER A 125 -2.93 15.69 -1.28
CA SER A 125 -1.85 16.09 -2.16
C SER A 125 -1.29 17.46 -1.77
N LYS A 126 0.00 17.67 -2.00
CA LYS A 126 0.70 18.95 -1.86
C LYS A 126 0.74 19.75 -3.17
N ASP A 127 0.08 19.25 -4.20
CA ASP A 127 -0.05 19.83 -5.53
C ASP A 127 -1.46 19.59 -6.11
N ASP A 128 -1.61 19.78 -7.42
CA ASP A 128 -2.86 19.65 -8.17
C ASP A 128 -3.28 18.20 -8.47
N THR A 129 -2.64 17.19 -7.85
CA THR A 129 -3.07 15.80 -7.95
C THR A 129 -4.55 15.67 -7.56
N PRO A 130 -5.40 15.03 -8.40
CA PRO A 130 -6.84 14.99 -8.15
C PRO A 130 -7.17 14.16 -6.90
N MET A 131 -8.02 14.74 -6.05
CA MET A 131 -8.50 14.13 -4.82
C MET A 131 -9.91 13.57 -4.97
N PHE A 132 -10.12 12.36 -4.47
CA PHE A 132 -11.41 11.68 -4.49
C PHE A 132 -11.80 11.25 -3.08
N VAL A 133 -13.07 11.47 -2.76
CA VAL A 133 -13.74 10.94 -1.57
C VAL A 133 -14.81 9.97 -2.07
N TYR A 134 -14.67 8.72 -1.66
CA TYR A 134 -15.58 7.64 -2.05
C TYR A 134 -17.01 7.94 -1.60
N GLY A 135 -17.97 7.87 -2.53
CA GLY A 135 -19.37 8.19 -2.30
C GLY A 135 -19.73 9.66 -2.51
N VAL A 136 -18.75 10.54 -2.77
CA VAL A 136 -18.98 11.98 -2.99
C VAL A 136 -18.65 12.35 -4.43
N ASN A 137 -17.39 12.21 -4.84
CA ASN A 137 -16.93 12.59 -6.17
C ASN A 137 -16.14 11.48 -6.90
N ASP A 138 -16.08 10.26 -6.36
CA ASP A 138 -15.38 9.12 -6.97
C ASP A 138 -15.83 8.81 -8.40
N LYS A 139 -17.10 9.11 -8.73
CA LYS A 139 -17.64 8.93 -10.08
C LYS A 139 -17.03 9.85 -11.14
N THR A 140 -16.27 10.89 -10.74
CA THR A 140 -15.55 11.76 -11.68
C THR A 140 -14.15 11.24 -12.01
N TYR A 141 -13.75 10.11 -11.41
CA TYR A 141 -12.50 9.45 -11.75
C TYR A 141 -12.48 9.04 -13.23
N ALA A 142 -11.52 9.57 -13.96
CA ALA A 142 -11.39 9.41 -15.42
C ALA A 142 -10.17 8.54 -15.78
N GLY A 143 -9.71 7.71 -14.85
CA GLY A 143 -8.58 6.81 -15.09
C GLY A 143 -7.20 7.39 -14.78
N GLN A 144 -7.13 8.52 -14.07
CA GLN A 144 -5.87 9.16 -13.66
C GLN A 144 -4.92 8.15 -12.99
N ALA A 145 -3.63 8.23 -13.33
CA ALA A 145 -2.62 7.30 -12.84
C ALA A 145 -2.27 7.54 -11.37
N ILE A 146 -2.25 8.80 -10.94
CA ILE A 146 -1.92 9.20 -9.57
C ILE A 146 -3.10 10.00 -9.04
N ILE A 147 -3.61 9.58 -7.89
CA ILE A 147 -4.73 10.23 -7.19
C ILE A 147 -4.42 10.34 -5.70
N SER A 148 -5.16 11.19 -5.00
CA SER A 148 -5.18 11.21 -3.55
C SER A 148 -6.56 10.80 -3.02
N ASN A 149 -6.56 10.02 -1.94
CA ASN A 149 -7.76 9.65 -1.19
C ASN A 149 -8.02 10.63 -0.03
N ALA A 150 -7.64 11.91 -0.23
CA ALA A 150 -7.82 13.02 0.70
C ALA A 150 -7.28 12.75 2.13
N SER A 151 -7.80 13.45 3.13
CA SER A 151 -7.52 13.20 4.55
C SER A 151 -8.66 12.42 5.19
N CYS A 152 -8.45 11.89 6.40
CA CYS A 152 -9.52 11.25 7.16
C CYS A 152 -10.63 12.21 7.66
N THR A 153 -10.37 13.52 7.69
CA THR A 153 -11.35 14.53 8.11
C THR A 153 -12.18 15.07 6.94
N THR A 154 -11.62 15.01 5.74
CA THR A 154 -12.26 15.43 4.49
C THR A 154 -13.33 14.44 4.07
#